data_AF-A0A813TXF6-F1
#
_entry.id   AF-A0A813TXF6-F1
#
_cell.length_a   1.000
_cell.length_b   1.000
_cell.length_c   1.000
_cell.angle_alpha   90.00
_cell.angle_beta   90.00
_cell.angle_gamma   90.00
#
_symmetry.space_group_name_H-M   'P 1'
#
loop_
_entity.id
_entity.type
_entity.pdbx_description
1 polymer ?
#
loop_
_entity_poly.entity_id
_entity_poly.type
_entity_poly.pdbx_seq_one_letter_code
_entity_poly.pdbx_strand_id
1 'polypeptide(L)'
;MEVGVFEAPKIENYETGQLFLHKLFGYRGVILFPWTANVFDKNEDAAIEGSYEMKIANEELDRSGPPERTKAKKMTYYQVLIDNRDIPHIRTQPESVTFLGGPQSNRSVYSIHGLDYVSHNDVLPYSSSEKNPIVHDLFEKFLMYDPDTKPGFVARESLKAWQESNHPWLELSDVCVKTTNNIRVTVIPFYIGVKEDQRKKLYWWRYSIRIENLSNEPVTLRERHWRIFSQAGTFETVRGKGVVGQEPDLNSETPVFQYSSHVNLQAPSGHMWGTFKMEKEDGSFFEVRIPSFYLECKEEDKSSQ
;
A
#
# COMPACT_ATOMS: atom_id res chain seq x y z
N MET A 1 -20.87 -28.25 3.25
CA MET A 1 -20.11 -28.19 1.98
C MET A 1 -18.76 -27.62 2.34
N GLU A 2 -17.69 -28.39 2.14
CA GLU A 2 -16.33 -27.99 2.49
C GLU A 2 -15.77 -27.14 1.35
N VAL A 3 -15.48 -25.87 1.63
CA VAL A 3 -15.07 -24.88 0.60
C VAL A 3 -13.55 -24.90 0.38
N GLY A 4 -12.79 -25.38 1.37
CA GLY A 4 -11.35 -25.54 1.30
C GLY A 4 -10.73 -25.97 2.63
N VAL A 5 -9.44 -26.33 2.60
CA VAL A 5 -8.64 -26.80 3.75
C VAL A 5 -7.45 -25.88 3.97
N PHE A 6 -7.28 -25.38 5.19
CA PHE A 6 -6.12 -24.55 5.53
C PHE A 6 -4.80 -25.32 5.41
N GLU A 7 -3.80 -24.62 4.92
CA GLU A 7 -2.42 -25.08 4.85
C GLU A 7 -1.58 -24.35 5.90
N ALA A 8 -0.43 -24.94 6.24
CA ALA A 8 0.52 -24.26 7.12
C ALA A 8 1.13 -23.06 6.38
N PRO A 9 1.27 -21.89 7.03
CA PRO A 9 2.02 -20.78 6.46
C PRO A 9 3.43 -21.19 6.07
N LYS A 10 3.85 -20.84 4.86
CA LYS A 10 5.17 -21.18 4.30
C LYS A 10 6.22 -20.16 4.76
N ILE A 11 7.49 -20.56 4.71
CA ILE A 11 8.65 -19.65 4.86
C ILE A 11 9.12 -19.18 3.47
N GLU A 12 9.02 -20.07 2.49
CA GLU A 12 9.30 -19.81 1.08
C GLU A 12 8.16 -19.03 0.40
N ASN A 13 8.44 -18.47 -0.77
CA ASN A 13 7.44 -17.72 -1.49
C ASN A 13 6.25 -18.60 -1.90
N TYR A 14 5.04 -18.09 -1.70
CA TYR A 14 3.85 -18.65 -2.32
C TYR A 14 3.90 -18.51 -3.84
N GLU A 15 3.34 -19.50 -4.52
CA GLU A 15 3.29 -19.56 -5.98
C GLU A 15 2.03 -18.88 -6.53
N THR A 16 2.08 -18.52 -7.81
CA THR A 16 0.90 -18.06 -8.56
C THR A 16 -0.23 -19.07 -8.44
N GLY A 17 -1.45 -18.60 -8.21
CA GLY A 17 -2.62 -19.46 -8.05
C GLY A 17 -2.89 -19.93 -6.62
N GLN A 18 -1.99 -19.64 -5.66
CA GLN A 18 -2.22 -19.94 -4.25
C GLN A 18 -3.44 -19.18 -3.73
N LEU A 19 -4.45 -19.92 -3.24
CA LEU A 19 -5.58 -19.35 -2.54
C LEU A 19 -5.20 -19.02 -1.09
N PHE A 20 -5.76 -17.95 -0.56
CA PHE A 20 -5.51 -17.54 0.82
C PHE A 20 -6.69 -16.76 1.43
N LEU A 21 -6.76 -16.75 2.75
CA LEU A 21 -7.49 -15.75 3.50
C LEU A 21 -6.51 -14.67 3.99
N HIS A 22 -6.88 -13.40 3.85
CA HIS A 22 -6.07 -12.32 4.42
C HIS A 22 -6.17 -12.37 5.95
N LYS A 23 -5.03 -12.49 6.64
CA LYS A 23 -4.98 -12.68 8.09
C LYS A 23 -5.69 -11.57 8.89
N LEU A 24 -5.55 -10.32 8.44
CA LEU A 24 -6.12 -9.15 9.11
C LEU A 24 -7.54 -8.80 8.64
N PHE A 25 -7.78 -8.75 7.31
CA PHE A 25 -9.06 -8.36 6.74
C PHE A 25 -10.05 -9.50 6.48
N GLY A 26 -9.61 -10.75 6.57
CA GLY A 26 -10.47 -11.94 6.46
C GLY A 26 -11.02 -12.26 5.07
N TYR A 27 -10.68 -11.50 4.02
CA TYR A 27 -11.17 -11.77 2.67
C TYR A 27 -10.46 -12.96 2.02
N ARG A 28 -11.15 -13.63 1.09
CA ARG A 28 -10.56 -14.63 0.18
C ARG A 28 -9.82 -13.94 -0.96
N GLY A 29 -8.66 -14.46 -1.29
CA GLY A 29 -7.91 -14.01 -2.46
C GLY A 29 -7.11 -15.11 -3.11
N VAL A 30 -6.50 -14.75 -4.25
CA VAL A 30 -5.55 -15.58 -4.98
C VAL A 30 -4.31 -14.79 -5.32
N ILE A 31 -3.14 -15.42 -5.17
CA ILE A 31 -1.85 -14.81 -5.49
C ILE A 31 -1.61 -14.83 -7.00
N LEU A 32 -1.23 -13.68 -7.56
CA LEU A 32 -0.83 -13.56 -8.96
C LEU A 32 0.67 -13.77 -9.11
N PHE A 33 1.49 -12.99 -8.41
CA PHE A 33 2.95 -13.13 -8.43
C PHE A 33 3.62 -12.37 -7.27
N PRO A 34 4.84 -12.78 -6.89
CA PRO A 34 5.60 -12.14 -5.82
C PRO A 34 6.28 -10.84 -6.27
N TRP A 35 6.53 -9.97 -5.29
CA TRP A 35 7.33 -8.76 -5.35
C TRP A 35 8.31 -8.73 -4.18
N THR A 36 9.54 -8.28 -4.41
CA THR A 36 10.49 -8.05 -3.31
C THR A 36 10.52 -6.57 -2.96
N ALA A 37 10.10 -6.25 -1.74
CA ALA A 37 10.07 -4.91 -1.20
C ALA A 37 11.23 -4.66 -0.24
N ASN A 38 11.75 -3.45 -0.22
CA ASN A 38 12.57 -2.92 0.86
C ASN A 38 11.67 -2.40 1.98
N VAL A 39 11.68 -3.06 3.13
CA VAL A 39 10.90 -2.65 4.30
C VAL A 39 11.78 -1.86 5.25
N PHE A 40 11.40 -0.61 5.50
CA PHE A 40 12.05 0.29 6.44
C PHE A 40 11.23 0.41 7.72
N ASP A 41 11.72 -0.19 8.81
CA ASP A 41 11.10 -0.09 10.13
C ASP A 41 11.61 1.16 10.88
N LYS A 42 10.81 2.24 10.84
CA LYS A 42 11.13 3.55 11.41
C LYS A 42 10.88 3.66 12.93
N ASN A 43 10.73 2.53 13.64
CA ASN A 43 10.54 2.53 15.10
C ASN A 43 11.75 3.11 15.86
N GLU A 44 12.97 2.84 15.38
CA GLU A 44 14.21 3.28 16.04
C GLU A 44 14.65 4.72 15.66
N ASP A 45 14.01 5.32 14.65
CA ASP A 45 14.42 6.60 14.04
C ASP A 45 13.82 7.85 14.73
N ALA A 46 13.16 7.70 15.88
CA ALA A 46 12.33 8.76 16.48
C ALA A 46 13.07 10.07 16.79
N ALA A 47 14.33 9.98 17.26
CA ALA A 47 15.16 11.15 17.58
C ALA A 47 15.67 11.87 16.31
N ILE A 48 15.91 11.12 15.24
CA ILE A 48 16.44 11.64 13.98
C ILE A 48 15.35 12.37 13.21
N GLU A 49 14.16 11.79 13.11
CA GLU A 49 12.99 12.45 12.53
C GLU A 49 12.68 13.77 13.25
N GLY A 50 12.71 13.79 14.59
CA GLY A 50 12.49 15.01 15.35
C GLY A 50 13.52 16.10 15.06
N SER A 51 14.80 15.74 14.88
CA SER A 51 15.84 16.69 14.49
C SER A 51 15.64 17.23 13.08
N TYR A 52 15.19 16.40 12.15
CA TYR A 52 14.96 16.79 10.76
C TYR A 52 13.73 17.68 10.63
N GLU A 53 12.64 17.36 11.32
CA GLU A 53 11.45 18.20 11.40
C GLU A 53 11.76 19.59 11.96
N MET A 54 12.62 19.66 12.98
CA MET A 54 13.05 20.93 13.57
C MET A 54 13.93 21.75 12.61
N LYS A 55 14.82 21.10 11.85
CA LYS A 55 15.59 21.77 10.78
C LYS A 55 14.72 22.33 9.67
N ILE A 56 13.68 21.60 9.25
CA ILE A 56 12.70 22.10 8.27
C ILE A 56 11.96 23.31 8.84
N ALA A 57 11.47 23.22 10.07
CA ALA A 57 10.73 24.30 10.72
C ALA A 57 11.59 25.58 10.89
N ASN A 58 12.91 25.43 11.02
CA ASN A 58 13.86 26.53 11.15
C ASN A 58 14.45 27.01 9.80
N GLU A 59 13.98 26.48 8.66
CA GLU A 59 14.54 26.77 7.33
C GLU A 59 16.05 26.42 7.18
N GLU A 60 16.60 25.60 8.07
CA GLU A 60 18.03 25.22 8.16
C GLU A 60 18.43 24.07 7.22
N LEU A 61 17.83 24.02 6.03
CA LEU A 61 17.76 22.87 5.12
C LEU A 61 19.05 22.04 4.91
N ASP A 62 18.99 20.77 5.29
CA ASP A 62 19.55 19.68 4.49
C ASP A 62 18.45 19.23 3.49
N ARG A 63 18.72 19.45 2.20
CA ARG A 63 17.74 19.31 1.09
C ARG A 63 17.50 17.85 0.66
N SER A 64 18.05 16.89 1.41
CA SER A 64 18.08 15.46 1.06
C SER A 64 16.95 14.62 1.68
N GLY A 65 16.05 15.21 2.47
CA GLY A 65 15.04 14.45 3.22
C GLY A 65 15.51 14.07 4.64
N PRO A 66 14.67 13.42 5.46
CA PRO A 66 15.12 12.88 6.73
C PRO A 66 16.25 11.87 6.50
N PRO A 67 17.30 11.85 7.34
CA PRO A 67 18.45 10.95 7.14
C PRO A 67 18.01 9.50 6.97
N GLU A 68 18.47 8.86 5.90
CA GLU A 68 18.20 7.46 5.63
C GLU A 68 19.03 6.59 6.58
N ARG A 69 18.44 6.21 7.73
CA ARG A 69 19.16 5.43 8.76
C ARG A 69 18.42 4.21 9.32
N THR A 70 17.59 3.61 8.49
CA THR A 70 17.15 2.23 8.73
C THR A 70 17.69 1.33 7.65
N LYS A 71 18.33 0.22 8.04
CA LYS A 71 18.69 -0.82 7.08
C LYS A 71 17.41 -1.45 6.56
N ALA A 72 17.15 -1.31 5.27
CA ALA A 72 16.03 -1.99 4.63
C ALA A 72 16.13 -3.51 4.83
N LYS A 73 15.02 -4.13 5.24
CA LYS A 73 14.86 -5.58 5.20
C LYS A 73 14.10 -5.95 3.93
N LYS A 74 14.68 -6.82 3.10
CA LYS A 74 13.97 -7.37 1.96
C LYS A 74 12.85 -8.30 2.44
N MET A 75 11.63 -8.05 2.02
CA MET A 75 10.46 -8.88 2.34
C MET A 75 9.63 -9.12 1.08
N THR A 76 9.03 -10.31 1.00
CA THR A 76 8.14 -10.65 -0.09
C THR A 76 6.74 -10.07 0.15
N TYR A 77 6.21 -9.42 -0.86
CA TYR A 77 4.81 -9.04 -1.01
C TYR A 77 4.24 -9.78 -2.22
N TYR A 78 2.92 -9.83 -2.33
CA TYR A 78 2.22 -10.47 -3.42
C TYR A 78 1.23 -9.50 -4.01
N GLN A 79 1.18 -9.45 -5.33
CA GLN A 79 0.00 -8.90 -5.97
C GLN A 79 -1.08 -9.97 -6.02
N VAL A 80 -2.29 -9.61 -5.65
CA VAL A 80 -3.40 -10.55 -5.44
C VAL A 80 -4.69 -10.05 -6.08
N LEU A 81 -5.59 -10.99 -6.35
CA LEU A 81 -6.99 -10.69 -6.59
C LEU A 81 -7.81 -11.00 -5.34
N ILE A 82 -8.71 -10.10 -4.98
CA ILE A 82 -9.71 -10.24 -3.91
C ILE A 82 -10.98 -10.85 -4.49
N ASP A 83 -11.64 -11.73 -3.75
CA ASP A 83 -12.98 -12.20 -4.10
C ASP A 83 -14.02 -11.07 -3.95
N ASN A 84 -14.73 -10.76 -5.05
CA ASN A 84 -15.70 -9.67 -5.08
C ASN A 84 -16.84 -9.84 -4.08
N ARG A 85 -17.14 -11.06 -3.62
CA ARG A 85 -18.18 -11.33 -2.62
C ARG A 85 -17.78 -10.81 -1.24
N ASP A 86 -16.48 -10.72 -0.97
CA ASP A 86 -15.97 -10.29 0.34
C ASP A 86 -15.81 -8.77 0.41
N ILE A 87 -15.62 -8.11 -0.73
CA ILE A 87 -15.38 -6.66 -0.84
C ILE A 87 -16.35 -5.79 -0.02
N PRO A 88 -17.69 -6.00 -0.05
CA PRO A 88 -18.62 -5.22 0.77
C PRO A 88 -18.44 -5.39 2.29
N HIS A 89 -17.78 -6.46 2.71
CA HIS A 89 -17.53 -6.80 4.11
C HIS A 89 -16.13 -6.37 4.58
N ILE A 90 -15.22 -6.09 3.65
CA ILE A 90 -13.95 -5.45 3.96
C ILE A 90 -14.27 -4.00 4.31
N ARG A 91 -14.23 -3.64 5.60
CA ARG A 91 -14.51 -2.26 6.08
C ARG A 91 -13.37 -1.28 5.78
N THR A 92 -12.61 -1.54 4.73
CA THR A 92 -11.62 -0.62 4.13
C THR A 92 -12.22 -0.03 2.87
N GLN A 93 -11.69 1.07 2.35
CA GLN A 93 -11.97 1.43 0.96
C GLN A 93 -11.33 0.33 0.08
N PRO A 94 -12.11 -0.51 -0.63
CA PRO A 94 -11.57 -1.36 -1.68
C PRO A 94 -11.41 -0.45 -2.90
N GLU A 95 -10.61 0.61 -2.76
CA GLU A 95 -10.29 1.43 -3.92
C GLU A 95 -9.42 0.59 -4.84
N SER A 96 -9.91 0.46 -6.06
CA SER A 96 -9.19 -0.06 -7.21
C SER A 96 -7.74 0.43 -7.25
N VAL A 97 -6.81 -0.47 -7.57
CA VAL A 97 -5.42 -0.08 -7.84
C VAL A 97 -5.40 0.84 -9.05
N THR A 98 -5.04 2.09 -8.78
CA THR A 98 -4.96 3.14 -9.78
C THR A 98 -3.57 3.21 -10.40
N PHE A 99 -3.49 3.35 -11.73
CA PHE A 99 -2.26 3.67 -12.45
C PHE A 99 -2.58 4.56 -13.66
N LEU A 100 -1.60 5.33 -14.17
CA LEU A 100 -1.76 5.98 -15.47
C LEU A 100 -1.32 5.01 -16.56
N GLY A 101 -2.16 4.84 -17.58
CA GLY A 101 -1.80 4.01 -18.71
C GLY A 101 -0.61 4.61 -19.49
N GLY A 102 0.02 3.77 -20.33
CA GLY A 102 1.17 4.20 -21.12
C GLY A 102 0.87 5.35 -22.10
N PRO A 103 1.89 5.87 -22.80
CA PRO A 103 1.78 7.02 -23.71
C PRO A 103 0.66 6.87 -24.76
N GLN A 104 0.42 5.65 -25.23
CA GLN A 104 -0.63 5.30 -26.21
C GLN A 104 -2.07 5.50 -25.69
N SER A 105 -2.26 5.53 -24.37
CA SER A 105 -3.57 5.66 -23.72
C SER A 105 -3.89 7.10 -23.28
N ASN A 106 -3.13 8.08 -23.77
CA ASN A 106 -3.16 9.47 -23.34
C ASN A 106 -2.99 9.64 -21.80
N ARG A 107 -2.27 8.69 -21.16
CA ARG A 107 -2.08 8.66 -19.70
C ARG A 107 -3.40 8.75 -18.91
N SER A 108 -4.44 8.09 -19.41
CA SER A 108 -5.72 7.96 -18.71
C SER A 108 -5.53 7.22 -17.39
N VAL A 109 -6.34 7.58 -16.39
CA VAL A 109 -6.34 6.92 -15.07
C VAL A 109 -7.10 5.60 -15.22
N TYR A 110 -6.41 4.48 -15.02
CA TYR A 110 -7.00 3.16 -14.99
C TYR A 110 -7.11 2.70 -13.54
N SER A 111 -8.17 1.96 -13.26
CA SER A 111 -8.53 1.53 -11.92
C SER A 111 -8.93 0.05 -11.96
N ILE A 112 -8.11 -0.82 -11.38
CA ILE A 112 -8.43 -2.26 -11.32
C ILE A 112 -9.05 -2.55 -9.96
N HIS A 113 -10.36 -2.72 -9.94
CA HIS A 113 -11.09 -3.15 -8.76
C HIS A 113 -10.67 -4.56 -8.35
N GLY A 114 -10.60 -4.84 -7.05
CA GLY A 114 -10.24 -6.15 -6.51
C GLY A 114 -8.77 -6.55 -6.65
N LEU A 115 -7.88 -5.66 -7.11
CA LEU A 115 -6.42 -5.86 -7.06
C LEU A 115 -5.87 -5.31 -5.74
N ASP A 116 -4.92 -6.01 -5.11
CA ASP A 116 -4.26 -5.54 -3.87
C ASP A 116 -2.82 -6.05 -3.75
N TYR A 117 -2.09 -5.53 -2.76
CA TYR A 117 -0.73 -5.92 -2.39
C TYR A 117 -0.70 -6.44 -0.95
N VAL A 118 -0.34 -7.71 -0.79
CA VAL A 118 -0.40 -8.41 0.50
C VAL A 118 1.00 -8.81 0.95
N SER A 119 1.31 -8.56 2.23
CA SER A 119 2.57 -9.02 2.81
C SER A 119 2.58 -10.54 2.93
N HIS A 120 3.73 -11.18 2.79
CA HIS A 120 3.87 -12.61 3.05
C HIS A 120 3.31 -13.05 4.41
N ASN A 121 3.44 -12.22 5.44
CA ASN A 121 2.95 -12.52 6.79
C ASN A 121 1.42 -12.45 6.94
N ASP A 122 0.73 -11.87 5.96
CA ASP A 122 -0.71 -11.67 5.97
C ASP A 122 -1.45 -12.77 5.19
N VAL A 123 -0.73 -13.73 4.60
CA VAL A 123 -1.29 -14.84 3.83
C VAL A 123 -1.58 -16.03 4.74
N LEU A 124 -2.86 -16.42 4.87
CA LEU A 124 -3.28 -17.71 5.42
C LEU A 124 -3.64 -18.65 4.28
N PRO A 125 -2.72 -19.51 3.82
CA PRO A 125 -2.92 -20.33 2.64
C PRO A 125 -4.01 -21.39 2.89
N TYR A 126 -4.80 -21.69 1.86
CA TYR A 126 -5.70 -22.82 1.84
C TYR A 126 -5.78 -23.44 0.44
N SER A 127 -6.25 -24.68 0.34
CA SER A 127 -6.55 -25.33 -0.93
C SER A 127 -8.05 -25.58 -1.08
N SER A 128 -8.52 -25.58 -2.33
CA SER A 128 -9.90 -25.91 -2.68
C SER A 128 -9.93 -26.85 -3.87
N SER A 129 -10.98 -27.67 -3.95
CA SER A 129 -11.29 -28.48 -5.13
C SER A 129 -12.25 -27.77 -6.10
N GLU A 130 -12.74 -26.58 -5.74
CA GLU A 130 -13.58 -25.78 -6.61
C GLU A 130 -12.78 -25.28 -7.81
N LYS A 131 -13.40 -25.33 -9.00
CA LYS A 131 -12.78 -24.81 -10.24
C LYS A 131 -12.73 -23.29 -10.26
N ASN A 132 -13.71 -22.64 -9.62
CA ASN A 132 -13.87 -21.18 -9.56
C ASN A 132 -14.03 -20.71 -8.10
N PRO A 133 -12.98 -20.84 -7.27
CA PRO A 133 -13.04 -20.52 -5.84
C PRO A 133 -13.12 -19.01 -5.58
N ILE A 134 -12.63 -18.19 -6.52
CA ILE A 134 -12.62 -16.73 -6.44
C ILE A 134 -13.54 -16.13 -7.50
N VAL A 135 -14.50 -15.30 -7.06
CA VAL A 135 -15.36 -14.54 -7.96
C VAL A 135 -14.69 -13.21 -8.29
N HIS A 136 -14.06 -13.13 -9.47
CA HIS A 136 -13.40 -11.92 -9.94
C HIS A 136 -13.27 -11.92 -11.48
N ASP A 137 -13.50 -10.79 -12.14
CA ASP A 137 -13.52 -10.67 -13.62
C ASP A 137 -12.19 -11.09 -14.28
N LEU A 138 -11.08 -10.88 -13.58
CA LEU A 138 -9.74 -11.24 -14.04
C LEU A 138 -9.33 -12.69 -13.72
N PHE A 139 -10.09 -13.43 -12.89
CA PHE A 139 -9.67 -14.74 -12.40
C PHE A 139 -9.44 -15.74 -13.54
N GLU A 140 -10.48 -16.03 -14.33
CA GLU A 140 -10.38 -16.96 -15.47
C GLU A 140 -9.53 -16.40 -16.61
N LYS A 141 -9.38 -15.07 -16.68
CA LYS A 141 -8.49 -14.42 -17.64
C LYS A 141 -7.03 -14.69 -17.30
N PHE A 142 -6.65 -14.73 -16.03
CA PHE A 142 -5.25 -14.84 -15.61
C PHE A 142 -4.84 -16.24 -15.21
N LEU A 143 -5.77 -17.05 -14.71
CA LEU A 143 -5.49 -18.36 -14.14
C LEU A 143 -6.25 -19.46 -14.87
N MET A 144 -5.62 -20.63 -14.93
CA MET A 144 -6.21 -21.85 -15.47
C MET A 144 -6.16 -22.92 -14.39
N TYR A 145 -7.29 -23.58 -14.13
CA TYR A 145 -7.35 -24.70 -13.22
C TYR A 145 -6.56 -25.88 -13.79
N ASP A 146 -5.62 -26.40 -13.02
CA ASP A 146 -4.81 -27.56 -13.32
C ASP A 146 -4.77 -28.48 -12.08
N PRO A 147 -5.50 -29.60 -12.07
CA PRO A 147 -5.56 -30.49 -10.91
C PRO A 147 -4.23 -31.23 -10.64
N ASP A 148 -3.31 -31.26 -11.60
CA ASP A 148 -2.04 -31.96 -11.47
C ASP A 148 -0.96 -31.08 -10.81
N THR A 149 -1.22 -29.78 -10.63
CA THR A 149 -0.31 -28.84 -9.97
C THR A 149 -0.76 -28.50 -8.55
N LYS A 150 0.20 -28.05 -7.73
CA LYS A 150 -0.06 -27.46 -6.42
C LYS A 150 0.70 -26.14 -6.33
N PRO A 151 0.03 -24.98 -6.26
CA PRO A 151 -1.43 -24.80 -6.18
C PRO A 151 -2.15 -25.22 -7.48
N GLY A 152 -3.43 -25.60 -7.38
CA GLY A 152 -4.22 -26.14 -8.50
C GLY A 152 -4.60 -25.14 -9.59
N PHE A 153 -3.87 -24.03 -9.68
CA PHE A 153 -4.06 -22.95 -10.65
C PHE A 153 -2.71 -22.50 -11.18
N VAL A 154 -2.60 -22.44 -12.51
CA VAL A 154 -1.39 -21.99 -13.20
C VAL A 154 -1.64 -20.68 -13.96
N ALA A 155 -0.58 -19.90 -14.14
CA ALA A 155 -0.62 -18.66 -14.91
C ALA A 155 -0.93 -18.91 -16.38
N ARG A 156 -1.92 -18.20 -16.93
CA ARG A 156 -2.12 -18.09 -18.38
C ARG A 156 -1.13 -17.10 -19.00
N GLU A 157 -0.93 -17.19 -20.31
CA GLU A 157 -0.12 -16.22 -21.06
C GLU A 157 -0.61 -14.78 -20.92
N SER A 158 -1.92 -14.58 -20.76
CA SER A 158 -2.53 -13.30 -20.45
C SER A 158 -2.08 -12.68 -19.13
N LEU A 159 -1.79 -13.49 -18.10
CA LEU A 159 -1.23 -12.98 -16.85
C LEU A 159 0.22 -12.56 -17.04
N LYS A 160 1.03 -13.37 -17.75
CA LYS A 160 2.43 -13.05 -18.05
C LYS A 160 2.54 -11.75 -18.87
N ALA A 161 1.76 -11.63 -19.94
CA ALA A 161 1.72 -10.43 -20.77
C ALA A 161 1.26 -9.20 -19.98
N TRP A 162 0.29 -9.38 -19.07
CA TRP A 162 -0.17 -8.30 -18.20
C TRP A 162 0.90 -7.91 -17.18
N GLN A 163 1.62 -8.87 -16.59
CA GLN A 163 2.73 -8.61 -15.69
C GLN A 163 3.80 -7.80 -16.43
N GLU A 164 4.28 -8.26 -17.59
CA GLU A 164 5.31 -7.53 -18.37
C GLU A 164 4.88 -6.09 -18.71
N SER A 165 3.62 -5.89 -19.08
CA SER A 165 3.12 -4.56 -19.47
C SER A 165 2.93 -3.59 -18.30
N ASN A 166 2.60 -4.11 -17.11
CA ASN A 166 2.23 -3.28 -15.97
C ASN A 166 3.27 -3.28 -14.84
N HIS A 167 4.23 -4.21 -14.84
CA HIS A 167 5.26 -4.35 -13.81
C HIS A 167 5.92 -3.02 -13.49
N PRO A 168 6.36 -2.20 -14.47
CA PRO A 168 6.96 -0.92 -14.11
C PRO A 168 6.03 -0.06 -13.25
N TRP A 169 4.74 0.04 -13.58
CA TRP A 169 3.80 0.99 -12.95
C TRP A 169 3.16 0.46 -11.66
N LEU A 170 3.28 -0.85 -11.45
CA LEU A 170 2.78 -1.56 -10.28
C LEU A 170 3.90 -1.91 -9.31
N GLU A 171 5.10 -1.39 -9.57
CA GLU A 171 6.30 -1.67 -8.80
C GLU A 171 6.14 -1.23 -7.35
N LEU A 172 6.29 -2.21 -6.47
CA LEU A 172 6.35 -2.04 -5.04
C LEU A 172 7.82 -2.14 -4.64
N SER A 173 8.47 -0.98 -4.54
CA SER A 173 9.89 -0.90 -4.16
C SER A 173 10.06 -0.81 -2.66
N ASP A 174 9.37 0.14 -2.03
CA ASP A 174 9.61 0.51 -0.64
C ASP A 174 8.35 0.44 0.21
N VAL A 175 8.51 0.00 1.45
CA VAL A 175 7.45 -0.01 2.47
C VAL A 175 8.01 0.60 3.75
N CYS A 176 7.38 1.64 4.26
CA CYS A 176 7.76 2.26 5.51
C CYS A 176 6.79 1.86 6.62
N VAL A 177 7.31 1.44 7.77
CA VAL A 177 6.51 1.03 8.92
C VAL A 177 6.92 1.85 10.14
N LYS A 178 5.96 2.31 10.94
CA LYS A 178 6.21 2.92 12.25
C LYS A 178 5.09 2.60 13.21
N THR A 179 5.45 2.37 14.47
CA THR A 179 4.53 2.11 15.57
C THR A 179 4.67 3.23 16.59
N THR A 180 3.56 3.83 16.99
CA THR A 180 3.52 4.87 18.02
C THR A 180 2.28 4.63 18.86
N ASN A 181 2.44 4.55 20.19
CA ASN A 181 1.34 4.30 21.12
C ASN A 181 0.50 3.06 20.74
N ASN A 182 1.18 1.95 20.40
CA ASN A 182 0.58 0.69 19.92
C ASN A 182 -0.23 0.79 18.62
N ILE A 183 -0.19 1.92 17.91
CA ILE A 183 -0.75 2.03 16.57
C ILE A 183 0.37 1.91 15.56
N ARG A 184 0.30 0.88 14.71
CA ARG A 184 1.25 0.65 13.62
C ARG A 184 0.70 1.23 12.32
N VAL A 185 1.48 2.10 11.69
CA VAL A 185 1.21 2.68 10.38
C VAL A 185 2.19 2.10 9.38
N THR A 186 1.67 1.46 8.34
CA THR A 186 2.43 0.96 7.19
C THR A 186 2.07 1.80 5.97
N VAL A 187 3.07 2.28 5.23
CA VAL A 187 2.91 3.12 4.04
C VAL A 187 3.61 2.50 2.85
N ILE A 188 2.91 2.43 1.71
CA ILE A 188 3.44 1.93 0.44
C ILE A 188 3.18 2.97 -0.65
N PRO A 189 4.20 3.72 -1.11
CA PRO A 189 4.07 4.63 -2.24
C PRO A 189 4.16 3.88 -3.57
N PHE A 190 3.40 4.33 -4.55
CA PHE A 190 3.38 3.83 -5.93
C PHE A 190 3.44 5.01 -6.88
N TYR A 191 4.48 5.07 -7.72
CA TYR A 191 4.52 6.05 -8.79
C TYR A 191 3.55 5.66 -9.91
N ILE A 192 2.57 6.53 -10.18
CA ILE A 192 1.54 6.23 -11.18
C ILE A 192 1.79 6.92 -12.52
N GLY A 193 2.71 7.90 -12.59
CA GLY A 193 3.14 8.54 -13.83
C GLY A 193 3.15 10.07 -13.77
N VAL A 194 3.42 10.70 -14.91
CA VAL A 194 3.50 12.16 -15.06
C VAL A 194 2.50 12.68 -16.09
N LYS A 195 1.81 13.79 -15.78
CA LYS A 195 0.94 14.51 -16.72
C LYS A 195 1.48 15.91 -16.97
N GLU A 196 1.31 16.40 -18.18
CA GLU A 196 1.58 17.79 -18.50
C GLU A 196 0.28 18.58 -18.42
N ASP A 197 0.28 19.63 -17.61
CA ASP A 197 -0.84 20.55 -17.44
C ASP A 197 -0.33 21.98 -17.62
N GLN A 198 -0.84 22.71 -18.61
CA GLN A 198 -0.47 24.10 -18.88
C GLN A 198 1.05 24.37 -18.91
N ARG A 199 1.83 23.48 -19.55
CA ARG A 199 3.32 23.50 -19.61
C ARG A 199 4.04 23.21 -18.29
N LYS A 200 3.33 22.70 -17.28
CA LYS A 200 3.92 22.20 -16.04
C LYS A 200 3.79 20.68 -15.99
N LYS A 201 4.85 20.00 -15.56
CA LYS A 201 4.81 18.55 -15.29
C LYS A 201 4.30 18.33 -13.87
N LEU A 202 3.23 17.55 -13.75
CA LEU A 202 2.69 17.05 -12.50
C LEU A 202 3.00 15.56 -12.41
N TYR A 203 3.85 15.18 -11.48
CA TYR A 203 4.17 13.80 -11.16
C TYR A 203 3.17 13.31 -10.13
N TRP A 204 2.61 12.13 -10.33
CA TRP A 204 1.54 11.58 -9.50
C TRP A 204 1.99 10.30 -8.82
N TRP A 205 1.61 10.18 -7.55
CA TRP A 205 1.76 8.96 -6.77
C TRP A 205 0.43 8.58 -6.14
N ARG A 206 0.20 7.29 -6.03
CA ARG A 206 -0.78 6.69 -5.12
C ARG A 206 -0.02 6.21 -3.90
N TYR A 207 -0.60 6.29 -2.72
CA TYR A 207 -0.06 5.64 -1.53
C TYR A 207 -1.14 4.79 -0.88
N SER A 208 -0.75 3.61 -0.40
CA SER A 208 -1.58 2.77 0.47
C SER A 208 -1.12 2.95 1.91
N ILE A 209 -2.05 3.22 2.81
CA ILE A 209 -1.79 3.36 4.24
C ILE A 209 -2.63 2.35 4.99
N ARG A 210 -1.95 1.51 5.77
CA ARG A 210 -2.57 0.58 6.71
C ARG A 210 -2.30 1.04 8.14
N ILE A 211 -3.36 1.10 8.94
CA ILE A 211 -3.36 1.53 10.33
C ILE A 211 -3.86 0.35 11.17
N GLU A 212 -3.03 -0.13 12.08
CA GLU A 212 -3.31 -1.30 12.92
C GLU A 212 -3.23 -0.90 14.39
N ASN A 213 -4.30 -1.17 15.14
CA ASN A 213 -4.29 -1.09 16.60
C ASN A 213 -3.78 -2.41 17.16
N LEU A 214 -2.60 -2.37 17.77
CA LEU A 214 -1.95 -3.52 18.41
C LEU A 214 -2.30 -3.65 19.90
N SER A 215 -3.20 -2.79 20.39
CA SER A 215 -3.72 -2.82 21.75
C SER A 215 -5.17 -3.32 21.77
N ASN A 216 -5.69 -3.55 22.98
CA ASN A 216 -7.11 -3.86 23.19
C ASN A 216 -7.95 -2.60 23.49
N GLU A 217 -7.32 -1.42 23.62
CA GLU A 217 -8.03 -0.16 23.87
C GLU A 217 -8.60 0.38 22.55
N PRO A 218 -9.91 0.65 22.45
CA PRO A 218 -10.50 1.19 21.24
C PRO A 218 -10.03 2.64 21.02
N VAL A 219 -9.71 2.98 19.77
CA VAL A 219 -9.31 4.33 19.37
C VAL A 219 -9.97 4.74 18.06
N THR A 220 -10.27 6.03 17.91
CA THR A 220 -10.86 6.59 16.69
C THR A 220 -9.90 7.56 16.03
N LEU A 221 -9.67 7.43 14.73
CA LEU A 221 -8.92 8.42 13.96
C LEU A 221 -9.78 9.64 13.67
N ARG A 222 -9.37 10.80 14.17
CA ARG A 222 -10.12 12.06 14.05
C ARG A 222 -9.58 13.04 13.03
N GLU A 223 -8.26 13.19 12.97
CA GLU A 223 -7.62 14.15 12.09
C GLU A 223 -6.36 13.57 11.47
N ARG A 224 -6.04 14.03 10.26
CA ARG A 224 -4.75 13.81 9.60
C ARG A 224 -4.03 15.13 9.44
N HIS A 225 -2.72 15.10 9.58
CA HIS A 225 -1.84 16.23 9.32
C HIS A 225 -0.64 15.75 8.51
N TRP A 226 -0.62 16.10 7.24
CA TRP A 226 0.45 15.80 6.30
C TRP A 226 1.42 16.96 6.15
N ARG A 227 2.68 16.60 5.95
CA ARG A 227 3.78 17.47 5.55
C ARG A 227 4.40 16.88 4.29
N ILE A 228 4.55 17.71 3.28
CA ILE A 228 4.98 17.30 1.94
C ILE A 228 6.12 18.24 1.54
N PHE A 229 7.28 17.68 1.24
CA PHE A 229 8.43 18.44 0.79
C PHE A 229 8.87 17.96 -0.58
N SER A 230 8.81 18.82 -1.57
CA SER A 230 9.26 18.51 -2.94
C SER A 230 10.75 18.81 -3.10
N GLN A 231 11.42 18.11 -4.02
CA GLN A 231 12.82 18.39 -4.37
C GLN A 231 13.01 19.81 -4.96
N ALA A 232 11.95 20.41 -5.50
CA ALA A 232 11.94 21.80 -5.96
C ALA A 232 12.01 22.83 -4.81
N GLY A 233 11.95 22.39 -3.55
CA GLY A 233 12.01 23.23 -2.36
C GLY A 233 10.64 23.70 -1.86
N THR A 234 9.54 23.26 -2.49
CA THR A 234 8.18 23.56 -2.03
C THR A 234 7.83 22.70 -0.82
N PHE A 235 7.38 23.33 0.26
CA PHE A 235 6.84 22.68 1.46
C PHE A 235 5.34 22.96 1.61
N GLU A 236 4.54 21.90 1.70
CA GLU A 236 3.09 21.97 1.83
C GLU A 236 2.63 21.24 3.10
N THR A 237 1.58 21.77 3.73
CA THR A 237 0.93 21.09 4.86
C THR A 237 -0.54 20.93 4.58
N VAL A 238 -1.07 19.74 4.88
CA VAL A 238 -2.49 19.42 4.68
C VAL A 238 -3.06 18.89 5.98
N ARG A 239 -4.04 19.62 6.54
CA ARG A 239 -4.80 19.17 7.70
C ARG A 239 -6.25 18.90 7.31
N GLY A 240 -6.84 17.86 7.89
CA GLY A 240 -8.23 17.55 7.62
C GLY A 240 -8.80 16.53 8.58
N LYS A 241 -10.13 16.53 8.68
CA LYS A 241 -10.89 15.56 9.46
C LYS A 241 -10.82 14.19 8.78
N GLY A 242 -10.59 13.15 9.59
CA GLY A 242 -10.54 11.75 9.17
C GLY A 242 -9.49 11.45 8.09
N VAL A 243 -9.71 10.35 7.39
CA VAL A 243 -9.00 9.92 6.17
C VAL A 243 -10.04 9.51 5.14
N VAL A 244 -9.89 9.95 3.89
CA VAL A 244 -10.81 9.60 2.78
C VAL A 244 -12.32 9.74 3.11
N GLY A 245 -12.66 10.75 3.92
CA GLY A 245 -14.04 11.02 4.36
C GLY A 245 -14.53 10.16 5.52
N GLN A 246 -13.68 9.32 6.12
CA GLN A 246 -14.00 8.40 7.20
C GLN A 246 -13.19 8.71 8.47
N GLU A 247 -13.77 8.41 9.63
CA GLU A 247 -13.11 8.43 10.94
C GLU A 247 -13.12 6.99 11.47
N PRO A 248 -12.15 6.15 11.09
CA PRO A 248 -12.18 4.73 11.43
C PRO A 248 -12.03 4.51 12.94
N ASP A 249 -12.91 3.67 13.48
CA ASP A 249 -12.83 3.12 14.84
C ASP A 249 -12.02 1.82 14.81
N LEU A 250 -10.90 1.81 15.53
CA LEU A 250 -9.99 0.66 15.63
C LEU A 250 -10.14 0.01 17.01
N ASN A 251 -10.75 -1.16 17.06
CA ASN A 251 -11.03 -1.92 18.28
C ASN A 251 -10.69 -3.41 18.08
N SER A 252 -11.00 -4.27 19.05
CA SER A 252 -10.68 -5.71 18.97
C SER A 252 -11.40 -6.47 17.84
N GLU A 253 -12.59 -6.02 17.42
CA GLU A 253 -13.33 -6.61 16.30
C GLU A 253 -12.81 -6.10 14.95
N THR A 254 -12.43 -4.82 14.90
CA THR A 254 -11.88 -4.15 13.70
C THR A 254 -10.54 -3.49 14.02
N PRO A 255 -9.46 -4.26 14.26
CA PRO A 255 -8.18 -3.72 14.71
C PRO A 255 -7.38 -3.07 13.58
N VAL A 256 -7.85 -3.11 12.34
CA VAL A 256 -7.12 -2.64 11.17
C VAL A 256 -8.01 -1.83 10.23
N PHE A 257 -7.45 -0.77 9.67
CA PHE A 257 -8.03 0.00 8.60
C PHE A 257 -6.98 0.25 7.50
N GLN A 258 -7.38 0.18 6.24
CA GLN A 258 -6.52 0.48 5.10
C GLN A 258 -7.24 1.41 4.14
N TYR A 259 -6.49 2.35 3.56
CA TYR A 259 -7.00 3.21 2.50
C TYR A 259 -5.90 3.55 1.51
N SER A 260 -6.32 3.87 0.29
CA SER A 260 -5.45 4.50 -0.71
C SER A 260 -5.84 5.96 -0.91
N SER A 261 -4.88 6.78 -1.30
CA SER A 261 -5.11 8.15 -1.74
C SER A 261 -3.98 8.58 -2.67
N HIS A 262 -4.07 9.78 -3.22
CA HIS A 262 -3.15 10.28 -4.25
C HIS A 262 -2.48 11.57 -3.79
N VAL A 263 -1.31 11.83 -4.35
CA VAL A 263 -0.57 13.10 -4.23
C VAL A 263 0.07 13.41 -5.58
N ASN A 264 0.23 14.69 -5.88
CA ASN A 264 1.01 15.13 -7.02
C ASN A 264 2.02 16.20 -6.61
N LEU A 265 3.16 16.23 -7.30
CA LEU A 265 4.22 17.22 -7.12
C LEU A 265 4.60 17.83 -8.46
N GLN A 266 5.01 19.10 -8.44
CA GLN A 266 5.70 19.76 -9.57
C GLN A 266 7.20 19.45 -9.57
N ALA A 267 7.59 18.27 -9.08
CA ALA A 267 8.97 17.81 -8.98
C ALA A 267 9.03 16.28 -9.17
N PRO A 268 10.13 15.75 -9.73
CA PRO A 268 10.31 14.31 -9.96
C PRO A 268 10.47 13.50 -8.69
N SER A 269 10.73 14.15 -7.55
CA SER A 269 10.77 13.50 -6.25
C SER A 269 10.37 14.42 -5.08
N GLY A 270 10.15 13.81 -3.92
CA GLY A 270 9.83 14.49 -2.67
C GLY A 270 9.71 13.53 -1.49
N HIS A 271 9.46 14.08 -0.31
CA HIS A 271 9.25 13.33 0.93
C HIS A 271 7.88 13.67 1.51
N MET A 272 7.23 12.68 2.09
CA MET A 272 5.97 12.84 2.81
C MET A 272 6.06 12.19 4.18
N TRP A 273 5.50 12.87 5.18
CA TRP A 273 5.33 12.37 6.54
C TRP A 273 4.20 13.13 7.22
N GLY A 274 3.84 12.71 8.44
CA GLY A 274 2.74 13.38 9.12
C GLY A 274 2.35 12.73 10.43
N THR A 275 1.18 13.14 10.93
CA THR A 275 0.57 12.57 12.13
C THR A 275 -0.92 12.32 11.92
N PHE A 276 -1.43 11.28 12.57
CA PHE A 276 -2.84 11.10 12.85
C PHE A 276 -3.10 11.54 14.29
N LYS A 277 -4.22 12.25 14.49
CA LYS A 277 -4.75 12.51 15.82
C LYS A 277 -5.78 11.44 16.13
N MET A 278 -5.49 10.64 17.14
CA MET A 278 -6.35 9.58 17.63
C MET A 278 -7.07 10.05 18.90
N GLU A 279 -8.31 9.64 19.06
CA GLU A 279 -9.11 9.80 20.28
C GLU A 279 -9.27 8.44 20.96
N LYS A 280 -9.10 8.39 22.27
CA LYS A 280 -9.42 7.23 23.10
C LYS A 280 -10.88 7.25 23.57
N GLU A 281 -11.36 6.14 24.11
CA GLU A 281 -12.71 6.05 24.70
C GLU A 281 -12.95 7.06 25.84
N ASP A 282 -11.90 7.44 26.58
CA ASP A 282 -11.99 8.45 27.64
C ASP A 282 -12.03 9.91 27.12
N GLY A 283 -12.03 10.11 25.80
CA GLY A 283 -12.02 11.41 25.13
C GLY A 283 -10.65 12.10 25.08
N SER A 284 -9.60 11.47 25.62
CA SER A 284 -8.24 11.98 25.50
C SER A 284 -7.68 11.78 24.08
N PHE A 285 -6.81 12.70 23.67
CA PHE A 285 -6.18 12.66 22.35
C PHE A 285 -4.70 12.32 22.45
N PHE A 286 -4.22 11.58 21.45
CA PHE A 286 -2.79 11.34 21.26
C PHE A 286 -2.44 11.35 19.77
N GLU A 287 -1.15 11.58 19.49
CA GLU A 287 -0.64 11.57 18.12
C GLU A 287 -0.02 10.23 17.76
N VAL A 288 -0.28 9.77 16.54
CA VAL A 288 0.36 8.62 15.90
C VAL A 288 1.16 9.13 14.72
N ARG A 289 2.44 8.78 14.66
CA ARG A 289 3.31 9.22 13.57
C ARG A 289 3.12 8.37 12.32
N ILE A 290 3.03 9.05 11.19
CA ILE A 290 3.16 8.44 9.87
C ILE A 290 4.65 8.46 9.52
N PRO A 291 5.28 7.31 9.22
CA PRO A 291 6.70 7.28 8.88
C PRO A 291 6.97 8.17 7.68
N SER A 292 8.16 8.77 7.63
CA SER A 292 8.60 9.41 6.39
C SER A 292 8.81 8.37 5.30
N PHE A 293 8.34 8.68 4.10
CA PHE A 293 8.56 7.90 2.89
C PHE A 293 8.95 8.79 1.73
N TYR A 294 9.71 8.22 0.79
CA TYR A 294 10.18 8.92 -0.39
C TYR A 294 9.21 8.70 -1.56
N LEU A 295 9.04 9.75 -2.33
CA LEU A 295 8.31 9.74 -3.59
C LEU A 295 9.35 9.90 -4.69
N GLU A 296 9.51 8.87 -5.49
CA GLU A 296 10.44 8.87 -6.62
C GLU A 296 9.71 8.55 -7.91
N CYS A 297 9.97 9.32 -8.96
CA CYS A 297 9.57 8.95 -10.32
C CYS A 297 10.63 8.06 -10.97
N LYS A 298 10.25 7.35 -12.03
CA LYS A 298 11.19 6.50 -12.77
C LYS A 298 12.21 7.29 -13.58
N GLU A 299 13.40 6.72 -13.73
CA GLU A 299 14.52 7.28 -14.51
C GLU A 299 14.12 7.71 -15.94
N GLU A 300 13.28 6.94 -16.61
CA GLU A 300 12.81 7.25 -17.97
C GLU A 300 12.08 8.60 -18.03
N ASP A 301 11.27 8.90 -17.00
CA ASP A 301 10.54 10.17 -16.89
C ASP A 301 11.42 11.32 -16.37
N LYS A 302 12.56 11.03 -15.72
CA LYS A 302 13.57 12.03 -15.31
C LYS A 302 14.30 12.63 -16.53
N SER A 303 14.55 11.81 -17.55
CA SER A 303 15.35 12.15 -18.74
C SER A 303 14.66 13.07 -19.75
N SER A 304 13.35 13.31 -19.61
CA SER A 304 12.59 14.20 -20.49
C SER A 304 12.69 15.69 -20.10
N GLN A 305 13.69 16.07 -19.29
CA GLN A 305 13.94 17.44 -18.80
C GLN A 305 14.50 18.37 -19.88
#